data_AF-A0A8W8K2M3-F1
#
_entry.id   AF-A0A8W8K2M3-F1
#
_cell.length_a   1.000
_cell.length_b   1.000
_cell.length_c   1.000
_cell.angle_alpha   90.00
_cell.angle_beta   90.00
_cell.angle_gamma   90.00
#
_symmetry.space_group_name_H-M   'P 1'
#
loop_
_entity.id
_entity.type
_entity.pdbx_description
1 polymer ?
#
loop_
_entity_poly.entity_id
_entity_poly.type
_entity_poly.pdbx_seq_one_letter_code
_entity_poly.pdbx_strand_id
1 'polypeptide(L)'
;MIITTLFSGVTCHKGHHYLPGEVSHQQSASFLLDREKRATNCFDEPACEIDKPSCQNQNEPVRESYCLGYICPSGKTCYLSTPCPAHYTRSCIADPCASFPCEQGGTCTKLSDSTFSCSCVPGYNPATNCATEVNECDSNPCQNGAACVDEMNRYSCNCIPGYVGTHCEIDIDECQSSPCQNGGSCNDLVNRFECTCSGRYNGTVCEKDCRPGPADILFVVDSSESADFNRSLDFVSNIIQNLSIGPNDFQIAMITFSWNATLEFTFNEYSNNQSLIDALKDVTPEYGPTFLTEALTLAEQISSDTANGRRPSVPCYVVILTDGLATDVQEYVTQARLMQWRGVRMMGVGIGSSVSHTDLITLSSNIDDVFSPDNDDMLNTILKETSHQDCNDCSLRSDCDVIFLVDITQTGQELASVSRTMREISSFFSLGMNKARIGLMTFASNVSNQFSLTTHTDHNTLYPALSKFPRLEDASDIVNALRHVRNFGFAPSNGGRFDSRKIVVMYSTGNWSDFGTLQSELKNLTSDGYRLFSVVTSYDEVKVNTLMNHFEPTYGIINAMTADSKSSLKTFAAEAMYEICDKDIFTKRAI
;
A
#
# COMPACT_ATOMS: atom_id res chain seq x y z
N MET A 1 37.15 41.29 -12.32
CA MET A 1 36.75 42.08 -11.13
C MET A 1 36.46 41.06 -10.03
N ILE A 2 37.20 40.93 -8.91
CA ILE A 2 38.06 41.87 -8.15
C ILE A 2 37.21 43.05 -7.62
N ILE A 3 37.13 43.43 -6.33
CA ILE A 3 37.91 43.13 -5.08
C ILE A 3 37.01 42.40 -4.04
N THR A 4 37.38 41.49 -3.12
CA THR A 4 38.66 40.83 -2.71
C THR A 4 39.48 41.38 -1.50
N THR A 5 38.88 41.67 -0.32
CA THR A 5 39.59 41.83 1.00
C THR A 5 38.61 41.77 2.21
N LEU A 6 38.98 41.45 3.47
CA LEU A 6 39.91 40.43 4.04
C LEU A 6 39.79 40.37 5.61
N PHE A 7 40.58 39.50 6.25
CA PHE A 7 40.73 39.18 7.70
C PHE A 7 39.70 38.17 8.27
N SER A 8 40.00 36.86 8.39
CA SER A 8 40.94 36.12 9.28
C SER A 8 40.44 35.97 10.71
N GLY A 9 40.48 34.83 11.40
CA GLY A 9 40.97 33.45 11.14
C GLY A 9 40.73 32.61 12.43
N VAL A 10 41.04 31.31 12.58
CA VAL A 10 41.76 30.31 11.79
C VAL A 10 41.12 28.92 12.05
N THR A 11 41.03 28.06 11.03
CA THR A 11 40.58 26.65 11.12
C THR A 11 41.78 25.70 11.36
N CYS A 12 41.68 24.60 12.10
CA CYS A 12 41.24 23.26 11.63
C CYS A 12 41.50 22.20 12.73
N HIS A 13 41.18 20.89 12.62
CA HIS A 13 40.03 20.11 12.07
C HIS A 13 40.43 18.61 12.06
N LYS A 14 39.45 17.67 12.15
CA LYS A 14 39.60 16.17 12.15
C LYS A 14 40.30 15.58 13.39
N GLY A 15 39.97 14.39 13.93
CA GLY A 15 38.83 13.46 13.68
C GLY A 15 39.14 12.23 12.82
N HIS A 16 39.03 11.02 13.37
CA HIS A 16 38.61 9.77 12.68
C HIS A 16 38.35 8.62 13.69
N HIS A 17 37.59 7.60 13.26
CA HIS A 17 37.12 6.43 14.04
C HIS A 17 38.23 5.41 14.38
N TYR A 18 37.96 4.50 15.34
CA TYR A 18 38.23 3.06 15.15
C TYR A 18 37.36 2.12 16.04
N LEU A 19 36.80 1.09 15.40
CA LEU A 19 36.44 -0.26 15.89
C LEU A 19 37.05 -1.23 14.83
N PRO A 20 37.29 -2.54 15.07
CA PRO A 20 36.71 -3.43 16.09
C PRO A 20 37.76 -4.34 16.77
N GLY A 21 37.37 -5.52 17.29
CA GLY A 21 38.25 -6.73 17.19
C GLY A 21 38.62 -7.46 18.48
N GLU A 22 37.78 -8.42 18.83
CA GLU A 22 37.96 -9.61 19.68
C GLU A 22 39.35 -10.31 19.85
N VAL A 23 39.50 -10.96 21.02
CA VAL A 23 40.04 -12.34 21.26
C VAL A 23 41.57 -12.61 21.43
N SER A 24 41.96 -12.71 22.72
CA SER A 24 42.68 -13.86 23.36
C SER A 24 44.20 -13.90 23.62
N HIS A 25 44.54 -14.82 24.56
CA HIS A 25 45.82 -15.48 24.90
C HIS A 25 47.05 -14.70 25.43
N GLN A 26 47.16 -14.70 26.76
CA GLN A 26 48.18 -15.41 27.56
C GLN A 26 49.72 -15.18 27.36
N GLN A 27 50.35 -15.02 28.53
CA GLN A 27 51.64 -15.61 28.96
C GLN A 27 53.01 -14.97 28.57
N SER A 28 53.62 -14.36 29.60
CA SER A 28 54.93 -14.77 30.18
C SER A 28 56.27 -14.18 29.70
N ALA A 29 56.95 -13.57 30.69
CA ALA A 29 58.36 -13.77 31.07
C ALA A 29 59.53 -13.06 30.33
N SER A 30 59.92 -11.90 30.90
CA SER A 30 61.23 -11.68 31.59
C SER A 30 62.58 -11.52 30.83
N PHE A 31 63.54 -10.90 31.55
CA PHE A 31 64.98 -10.66 31.27
C PHE A 31 65.31 -9.46 30.33
N LEU A 32 65.93 -8.35 30.82
CA LEU A 32 67.34 -8.10 31.24
C LEU A 32 68.29 -7.87 30.03
N LEU A 33 69.21 -6.89 29.93
CA LEU A 33 69.76 -5.76 30.76
C LEU A 33 70.05 -4.55 29.80
N ASP A 34 70.74 -3.42 30.07
CA ASP A 34 71.56 -2.87 31.19
C ASP A 34 71.51 -1.30 31.16
N ARG A 35 71.74 -0.57 32.27
CA ARG A 35 72.89 0.33 32.62
C ARG A 35 73.42 1.33 31.55
N GLU A 36 74.01 2.49 31.90
CA GLU A 36 74.78 2.87 33.12
C GLU A 36 74.83 4.41 33.41
N LYS A 37 75.36 4.78 34.61
CA LYS A 37 75.85 6.10 35.12
C LYS A 37 74.81 7.00 35.83
N ARG A 38 74.94 7.44 37.10
CA ARG A 38 76.03 7.95 38.03
C ARG A 38 76.07 9.51 38.07
N ALA A 39 76.35 10.22 39.19
CA ALA A 39 76.39 9.94 40.65
C ALA A 39 76.72 11.24 41.46
N THR A 40 76.73 11.17 42.81
CA THR A 40 77.12 12.15 43.90
C THR A 40 75.94 12.88 44.61
N ASN A 41 75.77 12.98 45.95
CA ASN A 41 76.56 12.96 47.23
C ASN A 41 76.58 14.38 47.89
N CYS A 42 76.61 14.61 49.22
CA CYS A 42 76.89 13.78 50.41
C CYS A 42 76.32 14.40 51.74
N PHE A 43 76.64 13.80 52.90
CA PHE A 43 76.48 14.25 54.32
C PHE A 43 75.11 14.01 55.03
N ASP A 44 75.03 13.54 56.29
CA ASP A 44 75.90 12.62 57.08
C ASP A 44 75.14 12.05 58.33
N GLU A 45 75.77 11.11 59.06
CA GLU A 45 75.23 10.18 60.11
C GLU A 45 75.28 10.71 61.58
N PRO A 46 75.04 9.94 62.71
CA PRO A 46 74.70 8.50 62.89
C PRO A 46 73.60 8.09 63.93
N ALA A 47 73.22 6.80 63.86
CA ALA A 47 72.90 5.82 64.93
C ALA A 47 71.77 6.01 65.99
N CYS A 48 70.87 5.01 66.08
CA CYS A 48 70.92 3.98 67.13
C CYS A 48 70.10 2.71 66.76
N GLU A 49 70.49 1.53 67.26
CA GLU A 49 69.77 0.24 67.07
C GLU A 49 68.79 -0.04 68.22
N ILE A 50 67.84 -0.98 68.02
CA ILE A 50 67.59 -2.16 68.90
C ILE A 50 66.37 -2.99 68.41
N ASP A 51 66.59 -4.31 68.37
CA ASP A 51 65.71 -5.50 68.33
C ASP A 51 64.28 -5.53 67.74
N LYS A 52 64.01 -6.69 67.09
CA LYS A 52 62.67 -7.19 66.74
C LYS A 52 62.10 -8.07 67.87
N PRO A 53 60.80 -7.97 68.21
CA PRO A 53 60.10 -9.03 68.92
C PRO A 53 59.67 -10.14 67.95
N SER A 54 60.15 -11.37 68.18
CA SER A 54 59.67 -12.58 67.49
C SER A 54 58.48 -13.19 68.25
N CYS A 55 57.33 -13.37 67.60
CA CYS A 55 56.19 -14.08 68.19
C CYS A 55 55.58 -15.10 67.22
N GLN A 56 55.82 -16.38 67.47
CA GLN A 56 54.99 -17.48 66.98
C GLN A 56 54.28 -18.12 68.18
N ASN A 57 52.94 -18.00 68.26
CA ASN A 57 52.01 -19.14 68.24
C ASN A 57 50.57 -18.74 68.62
N GLN A 58 49.66 -18.96 67.66
CA GLN A 58 48.35 -19.59 67.82
C GLN A 58 47.64 -19.44 69.19
N ASN A 59 46.74 -18.46 69.31
CA ASN A 59 45.29 -18.71 69.09
C ASN A 59 44.44 -17.43 69.16
N GLU A 60 43.30 -17.47 68.48
CA GLU A 60 42.24 -16.43 68.39
C GLU A 60 42.60 -15.08 67.71
N PRO A 61 41.60 -14.38 67.11
CA PRO A 61 41.86 -13.32 66.14
C PRO A 61 42.02 -11.93 66.78
N VAL A 62 43.20 -11.32 66.62
CA VAL A 62 43.38 -9.89 66.89
C VAL A 62 42.65 -9.08 65.82
N ARG A 63 41.52 -8.44 66.18
CA ARG A 63 40.95 -7.35 65.36
C ARG A 63 41.95 -6.20 65.31
N GLU A 64 42.40 -5.83 64.12
CA GLU A 64 43.24 -4.66 63.90
C GLU A 64 42.56 -3.40 64.43
N SER A 65 43.02 -2.93 65.58
CA SER A 65 42.50 -1.75 66.27
C SER A 65 43.47 -0.60 66.08
N TYR A 66 43.49 -0.03 64.87
CA TYR A 66 44.29 1.15 64.56
C TYR A 66 43.87 2.32 65.45
N CYS A 67 44.69 2.64 66.45
CA CYS A 67 44.53 3.83 67.28
C CYS A 67 44.93 5.09 66.48
N LEU A 68 44.05 5.53 65.57
CA LEU A 68 44.15 6.87 65.00
C LEU A 68 44.01 7.89 66.14
N GLY A 69 44.93 8.85 66.16
CA GLY A 69 45.23 9.63 67.37
C GLY A 69 44.24 10.76 67.67
N TYR A 70 44.06 11.04 68.95
CA TYR A 70 43.39 12.25 69.40
C TYR A 70 44.36 13.44 69.42
N ILE A 71 44.00 14.51 68.71
CA ILE A 71 44.60 15.83 68.94
C ILE A 71 43.97 16.41 70.22
N CYS A 72 44.80 16.87 71.15
CA CYS A 72 44.38 17.71 72.26
C CYS A 72 45.17 19.03 72.26
N PRO A 73 44.60 20.15 72.73
CA PRO A 73 45.30 21.42 72.76
C PRO A 73 46.55 21.35 73.64
N SER A 74 47.66 21.96 73.20
CA SER A 74 48.95 22.06 73.93
C SER A 74 49.91 20.86 73.88
N GLY A 75 49.84 20.03 72.82
CA GLY A 75 51.06 19.56 72.13
C GLY A 75 52.12 18.78 72.93
N LYS A 76 51.72 17.81 73.76
CA LYS A 76 52.63 16.79 74.32
C LYS A 76 52.00 15.40 74.27
N THR A 77 52.76 14.41 73.84
CA THR A 77 52.41 12.98 73.87
C THR A 77 52.95 12.32 75.14
N CYS A 78 52.20 11.33 75.67
CA CYS A 78 52.61 10.51 76.80
C CYS A 78 52.48 9.02 76.45
N TYR A 79 53.59 8.29 76.50
CA TYR A 79 53.58 6.83 76.60
C TYR A 79 53.88 6.45 78.05
N LEU A 80 53.00 5.69 78.70
CA LEU A 80 53.26 5.14 80.03
C LEU A 80 52.80 3.68 80.13
N SER A 81 53.77 2.78 80.24
CA SER A 81 53.60 1.41 80.67
C SER A 81 53.45 1.36 82.19
N THR A 82 52.23 1.57 82.70
CA THR A 82 51.91 1.37 84.13
C THR A 82 50.41 1.07 84.33
N PRO A 83 50.02 0.20 85.28
CA PRO A 83 48.60 -0.03 85.60
C PRO A 83 47.95 1.19 86.25
N CYS A 84 46.63 1.34 86.09
CA CYS A 84 45.87 2.39 86.76
C CYS A 84 45.79 2.14 88.29
N PRO A 85 45.86 3.19 89.14
CA PRO A 85 45.66 3.05 90.59
C PRO A 85 44.26 2.50 90.96
N ALA A 86 44.21 1.73 92.05
CA ALA A 86 43.09 0.84 92.43
C ALA A 86 41.75 1.51 92.85
N HIS A 87 41.53 2.79 92.53
CA HIS A 87 40.27 3.50 92.79
C HIS A 87 39.67 4.23 91.58
N TYR A 88 40.23 4.02 90.38
CA TYR A 88 39.55 4.39 89.13
C TYR A 88 39.09 3.13 88.39
N THR A 89 37.78 2.90 88.33
CA THR A 89 37.20 1.99 87.36
C THR A 89 37.49 2.53 85.96
N ARG A 90 38.15 1.74 85.11
CA ARG A 90 38.15 2.01 83.67
C ARG A 90 36.75 1.72 83.12
N SER A 91 35.86 2.69 83.24
CA SER A 91 34.75 2.77 82.28
C SER A 91 35.38 3.19 80.95
N CYS A 92 35.76 2.19 80.16
CA CYS A 92 35.96 2.36 78.74
C CYS A 92 34.58 2.63 78.16
N ILE A 93 34.16 3.90 78.20
CA ILE A 93 32.99 4.42 77.50
C ILE A 93 33.19 4.09 76.03
N ALA A 94 32.59 2.98 75.60
CA ALA A 94 32.68 2.55 74.21
C ALA A 94 31.96 3.60 73.37
N ASP A 95 32.66 4.15 72.38
CA ASP A 95 32.03 4.98 71.37
C ASP A 95 31.66 4.06 70.19
N PRO A 96 30.38 3.71 70.00
CA PRO A 96 29.96 2.91 68.86
C PRO A 96 30.26 3.60 67.52
N CYS A 97 30.47 4.92 67.48
CA CYS A 97 30.88 5.62 66.26
C CYS A 97 32.37 5.45 65.90
N ALA A 98 33.23 4.99 66.83
CA ALA A 98 34.67 4.89 66.60
C ALA A 98 35.08 3.83 65.56
N SER A 99 34.18 2.91 65.19
CA SER A 99 34.40 1.96 64.09
C SER A 99 33.85 2.44 62.73
N PHE A 100 33.47 3.71 62.61
CA PHE A 100 32.83 4.30 61.42
C PHE A 100 31.66 3.45 60.88
N PRO A 101 30.66 3.12 61.71
CA PRO A 101 29.62 2.14 61.37
C PRO A 101 28.58 2.66 60.35
N CYS A 102 28.68 3.92 59.94
CA CYS A 102 27.79 4.54 58.96
C CYS A 102 28.52 4.61 57.61
N GLU A 103 28.02 3.89 56.62
CA GLU A 103 28.65 3.79 55.31
C GLU A 103 28.31 5.01 54.43
N GLN A 104 28.95 5.08 53.24
CA GLN A 104 28.65 6.06 52.18
C GLN A 104 28.63 7.54 52.62
N GLY A 105 29.43 7.88 53.64
CA GLY A 105 29.54 9.26 54.17
C GLY A 105 28.47 9.64 55.20
N GLY A 106 27.66 8.69 55.68
CA GLY A 106 26.69 8.93 56.75
C GLY A 106 27.34 9.43 58.05
N THR A 107 26.72 10.42 58.69
CA THR A 107 27.21 10.98 59.97
C THR A 107 26.73 10.12 61.14
N CYS A 108 27.67 9.53 61.89
CA CYS A 108 27.36 8.75 63.09
C CYS A 108 27.07 9.66 64.29
N THR A 109 26.00 9.35 65.02
CA THR A 109 25.65 9.98 66.29
C THR A 109 25.56 8.92 67.40
N LYS A 110 26.25 9.13 68.52
CA LYS A 110 26.20 8.23 69.66
C LYS A 110 24.91 8.45 70.46
N LEU A 111 24.17 7.37 70.74
CA LEU A 111 22.96 7.39 71.57
C LEU A 111 23.20 6.79 72.97
N SER A 112 24.02 5.75 73.07
CA SER A 112 24.49 5.17 74.33
C SER A 112 25.83 4.45 74.14
N ASP A 113 26.42 3.89 75.20
CA ASP A 113 27.70 3.16 75.13
C ASP A 113 27.66 1.91 74.25
N SER A 114 26.48 1.45 73.80
CA SER A 114 26.33 0.34 72.85
C SER A 114 25.42 0.65 71.66
N THR A 115 24.87 1.87 71.54
CA THR A 115 23.94 2.24 70.45
C THR A 115 24.27 3.58 69.81
N PHE A 116 24.04 3.64 68.51
CA PHE A 116 24.29 4.79 67.64
C PHE A 116 23.11 4.99 66.67
N SER A 117 23.11 6.09 65.94
CA SER A 117 22.24 6.33 64.80
C SER A 117 23.01 7.00 63.67
N CYS A 118 22.80 6.54 62.44
CA CYS A 118 23.38 7.11 61.24
C CYS A 118 22.43 8.13 60.61
N SER A 119 22.88 9.38 60.50
CA SER A 119 22.26 10.38 59.64
C SER A 119 22.86 10.23 58.24
N CYS A 120 22.15 9.53 57.36
CA CYS A 120 22.65 9.22 56.01
C CYS A 120 22.68 10.45 55.10
N VAL A 121 23.51 10.36 54.05
CA VAL A 121 23.36 11.18 52.85
C VAL A 121 22.00 10.82 52.20
N PRO A 122 21.27 11.78 51.59
CA PRO A 122 20.05 11.47 50.84
C PRO A 122 20.29 10.36 49.80
N GLY A 123 19.32 9.45 49.63
CA GLY A 123 19.43 8.23 48.82
C GLY A 123 19.90 6.98 49.58
N TYR A 124 20.26 7.08 50.86
CA TYR A 124 20.75 5.93 51.64
C TYR A 124 19.91 5.61 52.88
N ASN A 125 19.70 4.32 53.14
CA ASN A 125 18.76 3.82 54.14
C ASN A 125 19.33 3.86 55.57
N PRO A 126 18.74 4.60 56.53
CA PRO A 126 19.20 4.63 57.92
C PRO A 126 19.11 3.29 58.65
N ALA A 127 18.17 2.41 58.26
CA ALA A 127 18.00 1.10 58.88
C ALA A 127 19.12 0.09 58.52
N THR A 128 19.89 0.35 57.46
CA THR A 128 21.07 -0.43 57.08
C THR A 128 22.38 0.31 57.38
N ASN A 129 22.34 1.32 58.26
CA ASN A 129 23.46 2.21 58.55
C ASN A 129 24.05 2.87 57.29
N CYS A 130 23.20 3.23 56.32
CA CYS A 130 23.57 3.80 55.02
C CYS A 130 24.33 2.85 54.08
N ALA A 131 24.42 1.55 54.39
CA ALA A 131 25.09 0.57 53.52
C ALA A 131 24.31 0.28 52.23
N THR A 132 22.99 0.46 52.24
CA THR A 132 22.13 0.30 51.05
C THR A 132 21.58 1.62 50.57
N GLU A 133 21.65 1.82 49.25
CA GLU A 133 20.88 2.80 48.49
C GLU A 133 19.36 2.49 48.64
N VAL A 134 18.49 3.43 48.28
CA VAL A 134 17.03 3.37 48.40
C VAL A 134 16.41 3.39 47.01
N ASN A 135 16.13 2.20 46.46
CA ASN A 135 15.47 2.05 45.17
C ASN A 135 14.11 2.75 45.15
N GLU A 136 14.03 3.94 44.56
CA GLU A 136 12.80 4.74 44.60
C GLU A 136 11.73 4.21 43.64
N CYS A 137 12.13 3.37 42.68
CA CYS A 137 11.21 2.64 41.81
C CYS A 137 10.40 1.54 42.54
N ASP A 138 10.78 1.10 43.76
CA ASP A 138 9.96 0.17 44.56
C ASP A 138 8.56 0.74 44.85
N SER A 139 8.41 2.06 44.85
CA SER A 139 7.12 2.75 45.01
C SER A 139 6.19 2.65 43.79
N ASN A 140 6.67 2.13 42.66
CA ASN A 140 6.00 2.11 41.35
C ASN A 140 5.47 3.50 40.92
N PRO A 141 6.34 4.53 40.83
CA PRO A 141 5.91 5.91 40.62
C PRO A 141 5.51 6.22 39.17
N CYS A 142 5.96 5.42 38.20
CA CYS A 142 5.69 5.62 36.77
C CYS A 142 4.37 4.98 36.34
N GLN A 143 3.58 5.71 35.56
CA GLN A 143 2.24 5.34 35.11
C GLN A 143 2.26 4.80 33.66
N ASN A 144 1.10 4.34 33.18
CA ASN A 144 0.86 3.97 31.78
C ASN A 144 1.86 2.95 31.18
N GLY A 145 2.45 2.09 32.02
CA GLY A 145 3.44 1.08 31.61
C GLY A 145 4.85 1.61 31.33
N ALA A 146 5.13 2.86 31.67
CA ALA A 146 6.46 3.46 31.56
C ALA A 146 7.49 2.74 32.46
N ALA A 147 8.72 2.62 31.97
CA ALA A 147 9.78 1.94 32.72
C ALA A 147 10.46 2.90 33.70
N CYS A 148 10.41 2.57 34.99
CA CYS A 148 11.11 3.32 36.03
C CYS A 148 12.62 3.04 35.98
N VAL A 149 13.42 4.10 36.11
CA VAL A 149 14.88 4.05 36.25
C VAL A 149 15.23 4.63 37.62
N ASP A 150 15.99 3.84 38.36
CA ASP A 150 16.51 4.19 39.69
C ASP A 150 17.78 5.05 39.53
N GLU A 151 17.84 6.18 40.22
CA GLU A 151 19.00 7.08 40.24
C GLU A 151 19.25 7.57 41.69
N MET A 152 20.45 8.11 41.97
CA MET A 152 20.79 8.53 43.33
C MET A 152 19.84 9.60 43.88
N ASN A 153 19.00 9.24 44.87
CA ASN A 153 17.98 10.07 45.50
C ASN A 153 17.00 10.73 44.49
N ARG A 154 16.68 10.04 43.39
CA ARG A 154 15.49 10.29 42.54
C ARG A 154 15.27 9.08 41.62
N TYR A 155 14.04 8.87 41.17
CA TYR A 155 13.79 8.08 39.96
C TYR A 155 13.66 8.98 38.72
N SER A 156 13.72 8.37 37.54
CA SER A 156 13.19 8.92 36.30
C SER A 156 12.29 7.91 35.58
N CYS A 157 11.29 8.39 34.84
CA CYS A 157 10.34 7.54 34.12
C CYS A 157 10.60 7.59 32.62
N ASN A 158 10.98 6.46 32.02
CA ASN A 158 11.07 6.31 30.56
C ASN A 158 9.66 6.07 30.00
N CYS A 159 9.02 7.15 29.57
CA CYS A 159 7.68 7.09 28.97
C CYS A 159 7.67 6.24 27.70
N ILE A 160 6.62 5.43 27.55
CA ILE A 160 6.30 4.81 26.26
C ILE A 160 5.82 5.91 25.28
N PRO A 161 5.95 5.71 23.96
CA PRO A 161 5.42 6.65 22.96
C PRO A 161 3.93 6.92 23.20
N GLY A 162 3.51 8.18 23.09
CA GLY A 162 2.16 8.66 23.42
C GLY A 162 2.03 9.32 24.80
N TYR A 163 2.99 9.13 25.72
CA TYR A 163 2.90 9.70 27.08
C TYR A 163 4.05 10.66 27.43
N VAL A 164 3.72 11.68 28.23
CA VAL A 164 4.64 12.69 28.81
C VAL A 164 4.28 13.00 30.27
N GLY A 165 5.07 13.87 30.90
CA GLY A 165 4.97 14.20 32.33
C GLY A 165 6.09 13.55 33.16
N THR A 166 6.17 13.89 34.45
CA THR A 166 7.23 13.38 35.34
C THR A 166 7.04 11.89 35.67
N HIS A 167 5.79 11.44 35.63
CA HIS A 167 5.38 10.06 35.91
C HIS A 167 4.83 9.37 34.64
N CYS A 168 4.94 10.01 33.47
CA CYS A 168 4.28 9.60 32.23
C CYS A 168 2.75 9.55 32.36
N GLU A 169 2.20 10.46 33.17
CA GLU A 169 0.79 10.54 33.57
C GLU A 169 -0.11 11.32 32.58
N ILE A 170 0.48 11.95 31.57
CA ILE A 170 -0.21 12.80 30.59
C ILE A 170 -0.17 12.11 29.21
N ASP A 171 -1.33 11.74 28.67
CA ASP A 171 -1.45 11.34 27.25
C ASP A 171 -1.23 12.56 26.35
N ILE A 172 -0.56 12.39 25.20
CA ILE A 172 -0.30 13.49 24.27
C ILE A 172 -1.55 13.68 23.38
N ASP A 173 -2.24 14.82 23.56
CA ASP A 173 -3.32 15.26 22.65
C ASP A 173 -2.73 15.57 21.26
N GLU A 174 -2.80 14.59 20.37
CA GLU A 174 -2.27 14.71 19.00
C GLU A 174 -3.27 15.44 18.09
N CYS A 175 -4.54 15.46 18.50
CA CYS A 175 -5.58 16.31 17.93
C CYS A 175 -5.38 17.81 18.20
N GLN A 176 -4.57 18.20 19.19
CA GLN A 176 -4.20 19.60 19.47
C GLN A 176 -3.60 20.29 18.24
N SER A 177 -2.91 19.52 17.39
CA SER A 177 -2.32 20.00 16.13
C SER A 177 -3.35 20.34 15.03
N SER A 178 -4.64 20.02 15.25
CA SER A 178 -5.73 20.09 14.26
C SER A 178 -5.39 19.37 12.94
N PRO A 179 -5.04 18.08 12.98
CA PRO A 179 -4.51 17.37 11.81
C PRO A 179 -5.58 17.09 10.74
N CYS A 180 -6.85 16.94 11.14
CA CYS A 180 -7.95 16.62 10.24
C CYS A 180 -8.40 17.84 9.40
N GLN A 181 -8.32 17.71 8.09
CA GLN A 181 -8.66 18.76 7.12
C GLN A 181 -10.16 18.76 6.80
N ASN A 182 -10.59 19.76 6.02
CA ASN A 182 -11.92 19.86 5.40
C ASN A 182 -13.13 19.71 6.35
N GLY A 183 -12.93 19.94 7.66
CA GLY A 183 -13.98 19.81 8.67
C GLY A 183 -14.20 18.37 9.16
N GLY A 184 -13.20 17.49 9.04
CA GLY A 184 -13.20 16.19 9.72
C GLY A 184 -13.04 16.35 11.24
N SER A 185 -13.71 15.47 12.00
CA SER A 185 -13.55 15.40 13.47
C SER A 185 -12.30 14.62 13.82
N CYS A 186 -11.50 15.10 14.77
CA CYS A 186 -10.32 14.42 15.27
C CYS A 186 -10.66 13.63 16.54
N ASN A 187 -10.29 12.36 16.57
CA ASN A 187 -10.37 11.48 17.74
C ASN A 187 -8.95 11.22 18.24
N ASP A 188 -8.70 11.53 19.51
CA ASP A 188 -7.39 11.38 20.15
C ASP A 188 -7.21 9.94 20.68
N LEU A 189 -6.04 9.33 20.47
CA LEU A 189 -5.69 7.99 20.93
C LEU A 189 -4.20 7.92 21.27
N VAL A 190 -3.79 6.94 22.06
CA VAL A 190 -2.37 6.75 22.43
C VAL A 190 -1.46 6.65 21.20
N ASN A 191 -0.57 7.64 21.03
CA ASN A 191 0.45 7.73 19.97
C ASN A 191 -0.11 7.64 18.54
N ARG A 192 -1.38 8.02 18.32
CA ARG A 192 -1.96 8.36 17.01
C ARG A 192 -3.29 9.10 17.19
N PHE A 193 -3.62 10.01 16.29
CA PHE A 193 -5.02 10.45 16.10
C PHE A 193 -5.75 9.57 15.07
N GLU A 194 -7.08 9.66 15.04
CA GLU A 194 -7.95 9.12 13.98
C GLU A 194 -8.94 10.20 13.49
N CYS A 195 -8.97 10.46 12.18
CA CYS A 195 -9.87 11.46 11.60
C CYS A 195 -11.18 10.84 11.09
N THR A 196 -12.31 11.27 11.64
CA THR A 196 -13.65 10.97 11.10
C THR A 196 -14.05 12.06 10.11
N CYS A 197 -13.96 11.75 8.81
CA CYS A 197 -14.20 12.73 7.75
C CYS A 197 -15.69 13.05 7.54
N SER A 198 -15.99 14.29 7.17
CA SER A 198 -17.36 14.77 7.03
C SER A 198 -17.80 14.89 5.56
N GLY A 199 -19.00 14.38 5.26
CA GLY A 199 -19.64 14.48 3.95
C GLY A 199 -18.88 13.75 2.84
N ARG A 200 -18.12 14.50 2.04
CA ARG A 200 -17.48 14.06 0.79
C ARG A 200 -15.95 13.98 0.86
N TYR A 201 -15.37 13.96 2.06
CA TYR A 201 -13.92 13.92 2.25
C TYR A 201 -13.45 12.56 2.75
N ASN A 202 -12.27 12.12 2.30
CA ASN A 202 -11.65 10.85 2.68
C ASN A 202 -10.12 11.03 2.77
N GLY A 203 -9.39 9.98 3.14
CA GLY A 203 -7.95 10.03 3.46
C GLY A 203 -7.70 10.12 4.97
N THR A 204 -6.48 9.80 5.40
CA THR A 204 -6.16 9.65 6.84
C THR A 204 -6.20 10.98 7.61
N VAL A 205 -6.16 12.10 6.91
CA VAL A 205 -6.39 13.46 7.45
C VAL A 205 -7.49 14.19 6.68
N CYS A 206 -8.42 13.46 6.06
CA CYS A 206 -9.53 14.00 5.26
C CYS A 206 -9.11 14.93 4.12
N GLU A 207 -7.90 14.72 3.58
CA GLU A 207 -7.25 15.56 2.58
C GLU A 207 -7.83 15.42 1.16
N LYS A 208 -8.59 14.36 0.89
CA LYS A 208 -9.06 13.99 -0.46
C LYS A 208 -10.50 14.42 -0.66
N ASP A 209 -10.76 15.24 -1.67
CA ASP A 209 -12.12 15.66 -2.06
C ASP A 209 -12.73 14.59 -2.98
N CYS A 210 -13.73 13.87 -2.46
CA CYS A 210 -14.36 12.74 -3.13
C CYS A 210 -15.58 13.15 -3.95
N ARG A 211 -15.52 14.32 -4.57
CA ARG A 211 -16.47 14.66 -5.62
C ARG A 211 -16.23 13.79 -6.86
N PRO A 212 -17.32 13.35 -7.52
CA PRO A 212 -17.31 13.00 -8.93
C PRO A 212 -16.59 14.10 -9.72
N GLY A 213 -15.57 13.72 -10.48
CA GLY A 213 -14.91 14.59 -11.45
C GLY A 213 -15.80 14.86 -12.67
N PRO A 214 -15.34 15.72 -13.59
CA PRO A 214 -16.07 15.98 -14.84
C PRO A 214 -16.27 14.70 -15.66
N ALA A 215 -17.39 14.64 -16.38
CA ALA A 215 -17.64 13.67 -17.44
C ALA A 215 -18.48 14.29 -18.56
N ASP A 216 -18.33 13.75 -19.77
CA ASP A 216 -19.20 14.04 -20.91
C ASP A 216 -20.20 12.89 -21.04
N ILE A 217 -21.51 13.16 -21.04
CA ILE A 217 -22.57 12.14 -21.17
C ILE A 217 -23.43 12.47 -22.39
N LEU A 218 -23.46 11.58 -23.37
CA LEU A 218 -24.33 11.68 -24.54
C LEU A 218 -25.48 10.67 -24.41
N PHE A 219 -26.71 11.17 -24.31
CA PHE A 219 -27.90 10.33 -24.36
C PHE A 219 -28.30 10.05 -25.81
N VAL A 220 -28.60 8.80 -26.12
CA VAL A 220 -29.14 8.34 -27.41
C VAL A 220 -30.50 7.71 -27.11
N VAL A 221 -31.58 8.45 -27.39
CA VAL A 221 -32.92 8.17 -26.88
C VAL A 221 -33.86 7.72 -27.99
N ASP A 222 -34.39 6.52 -27.84
CA ASP A 222 -35.44 5.99 -28.72
C ASP A 222 -36.72 6.81 -28.55
N SER A 223 -37.25 7.26 -29.68
CA SER A 223 -38.41 8.16 -29.77
C SER A 223 -39.58 7.56 -30.55
N SER A 224 -39.46 6.29 -30.95
CA SER A 224 -40.43 5.57 -31.79
C SER A 224 -41.84 5.46 -31.18
N GLU A 225 -41.95 5.15 -29.88
CA GLU A 225 -43.22 5.14 -29.14
C GLU A 225 -43.29 6.23 -28.06
N SER A 226 -44.31 7.07 -28.15
CA SER A 226 -44.53 8.20 -27.25
C SER A 226 -44.85 7.85 -25.78
N ALA A 227 -45.22 6.60 -25.47
CA ALA A 227 -45.46 6.19 -24.09
C ALA A 227 -44.13 6.05 -23.32
N ASP A 228 -43.22 5.24 -23.86
CA ASP A 228 -41.90 5.01 -23.28
C ASP A 228 -40.92 6.16 -23.54
N PHE A 229 -41.07 6.95 -24.61
CA PHE A 229 -40.29 8.19 -24.81
C PHE A 229 -40.44 9.19 -23.64
N ASN A 230 -41.65 9.36 -23.09
CA ASN A 230 -41.85 10.23 -21.92
C ASN A 230 -41.09 9.69 -20.69
N ARG A 231 -41.08 8.36 -20.49
CA ARG A 231 -40.33 7.69 -19.43
C ARG A 231 -38.80 7.83 -19.61
N SER A 232 -38.33 7.83 -20.86
CA SER A 232 -36.94 8.16 -21.22
C SER A 232 -36.57 9.60 -20.85
N LEU A 233 -37.43 10.58 -21.18
CA LEU A 233 -37.20 11.98 -20.79
C LEU A 233 -37.25 12.18 -19.27
N ASP A 234 -38.18 11.52 -18.56
CA ASP A 234 -38.25 11.56 -17.09
C ASP A 234 -36.97 10.98 -16.45
N PHE A 235 -36.43 9.89 -16.98
CA PHE A 235 -35.14 9.32 -16.54
C PHE A 235 -33.98 10.30 -16.78
N VAL A 236 -33.82 10.81 -18.00
CA VAL A 236 -32.75 11.77 -18.35
C VAL A 236 -32.86 13.04 -17.48
N SER A 237 -34.09 13.50 -17.23
CA SER A 237 -34.40 14.62 -16.33
C SER A 237 -33.99 14.33 -14.88
N ASN A 238 -34.27 13.13 -14.34
CA ASN A 238 -33.83 12.72 -13.00
C ASN A 238 -32.28 12.70 -12.90
N ILE A 239 -31.60 12.12 -13.90
CA ILE A 239 -30.13 12.10 -13.95
C ILE A 239 -29.58 13.53 -13.91
N ILE A 240 -30.09 14.44 -14.76
CA ILE A 240 -29.62 15.83 -14.85
C ILE A 240 -29.93 16.64 -13.58
N GLN A 241 -31.02 16.35 -12.87
CA GLN A 241 -31.32 16.99 -11.58
C GLN A 241 -30.31 16.62 -10.48
N ASN A 242 -29.67 15.46 -10.56
CA ASN A 242 -28.69 14.98 -9.58
C ASN A 242 -27.22 15.24 -9.97
N LEU A 243 -26.94 15.69 -11.20
CA LEU A 243 -25.60 16.07 -11.66
C LEU A 243 -25.32 17.57 -11.47
N SER A 244 -24.05 17.96 -11.38
CA SER A 244 -23.63 19.36 -11.50
C SER A 244 -23.26 19.66 -12.94
N ILE A 245 -24.13 20.37 -13.69
CA ILE A 245 -23.91 20.65 -15.12
C ILE A 245 -23.08 21.92 -15.29
N GLY A 246 -21.98 21.83 -16.05
CA GLY A 246 -21.09 22.96 -16.33
C GLY A 246 -19.82 22.55 -17.09
N PRO A 247 -19.11 23.52 -17.70
CA PRO A 247 -17.94 23.25 -18.56
C PRO A 247 -16.73 22.64 -17.81
N ASN A 248 -16.68 22.77 -16.49
CA ASN A 248 -15.66 22.16 -15.63
C ASN A 248 -16.17 20.93 -14.87
N ASP A 249 -17.45 20.61 -15.02
CA ASP A 249 -18.18 19.59 -14.26
C ASP A 249 -18.80 18.60 -15.28
N PHE A 250 -20.07 18.21 -15.16
CA PHE A 250 -20.72 17.34 -16.15
C PHE A 250 -21.20 18.15 -17.37
N GLN A 251 -20.97 17.62 -18.58
CA GLN A 251 -21.51 18.17 -19.83
C GLN A 251 -22.40 17.12 -20.50
N ILE A 252 -23.56 17.55 -21.02
CA ILE A 252 -24.58 16.65 -21.57
C ILE A 252 -24.82 16.99 -23.04
N ALA A 253 -24.88 15.97 -23.89
CA ALA A 253 -25.38 16.05 -25.26
C ALA A 253 -26.56 15.08 -25.42
N MET A 254 -27.40 15.28 -26.42
CA MET A 254 -28.53 14.39 -26.68
C MET A 254 -28.82 14.21 -28.18
N ILE A 255 -29.08 12.96 -28.54
CA ILE A 255 -29.59 12.51 -29.83
C ILE A 255 -30.92 11.79 -29.56
N THR A 256 -31.97 12.11 -30.32
CA THR A 256 -33.15 11.25 -30.44
C THR A 256 -33.05 10.40 -31.71
N PHE A 257 -33.72 9.25 -31.74
CA PHE A 257 -33.80 8.45 -32.96
C PHE A 257 -35.13 7.72 -33.12
N SER A 258 -35.49 7.44 -34.38
CA SER A 258 -36.45 6.40 -34.78
C SER A 258 -36.15 5.97 -36.22
N TRP A 259 -36.83 6.56 -37.23
CA TRP A 259 -36.47 6.38 -38.63
C TRP A 259 -35.14 7.07 -38.95
N ASN A 260 -34.98 8.29 -38.46
CA ASN A 260 -33.76 9.10 -38.58
C ASN A 260 -33.10 9.26 -37.19
N ALA A 261 -31.86 9.75 -37.15
CA ALA A 261 -31.26 10.29 -35.93
C ALA A 261 -31.22 11.83 -35.94
N THR A 262 -31.73 12.45 -34.88
CA THR A 262 -31.77 13.92 -34.69
C THR A 262 -30.86 14.34 -33.53
N LEU A 263 -29.96 15.30 -33.79
CA LEU A 263 -29.18 15.96 -32.74
C LEU A 263 -30.04 17.03 -32.07
N GLU A 264 -30.35 16.85 -30.78
CA GLU A 264 -31.09 17.86 -30.01
C GLU A 264 -30.17 18.99 -29.54
N PHE A 265 -29.00 18.64 -28.97
CA PHE A 265 -28.01 19.60 -28.48
C PHE A 265 -26.62 19.00 -28.22
N THR A 266 -25.59 19.85 -28.25
CA THR A 266 -24.18 19.46 -28.05
C THR A 266 -23.67 19.71 -26.62
N PHE A 267 -22.56 19.07 -26.24
CA PHE A 267 -22.00 19.14 -24.87
C PHE A 267 -21.73 20.57 -24.37
N ASN A 268 -21.39 21.48 -25.29
CA ASN A 268 -21.07 22.89 -25.02
C ASN A 268 -22.26 23.86 -25.14
N GLU A 269 -23.46 23.39 -25.46
CA GLU A 269 -24.62 24.25 -25.67
C GLU A 269 -25.24 24.74 -24.34
N TYR A 270 -25.44 23.81 -23.40
CA TYR A 270 -26.01 24.10 -22.08
C TYR A 270 -24.97 23.95 -20.97
N SER A 271 -24.91 24.94 -20.08
CA SER A 271 -23.85 25.11 -19.07
C SER A 271 -24.36 25.17 -17.62
N ASN A 272 -25.63 24.80 -17.41
CA ASN A 272 -26.27 24.69 -16.10
C ASN A 272 -27.53 23.81 -16.22
N ASN A 273 -27.98 23.24 -15.10
CA ASN A 273 -29.11 22.31 -15.05
C ASN A 273 -30.42 22.94 -15.53
N GLN A 274 -30.69 24.21 -15.19
CA GLN A 274 -31.99 24.84 -15.49
C GLN A 274 -32.22 24.97 -17.00
N SER A 275 -31.26 25.55 -17.74
CA SER A 275 -31.40 25.70 -19.19
C SER A 275 -31.47 24.36 -19.93
N LEU A 276 -30.79 23.32 -19.40
CA LEU A 276 -30.82 21.98 -19.98
C LEU A 276 -32.17 21.27 -19.71
N ILE A 277 -32.71 21.39 -18.50
CA ILE A 277 -34.05 20.90 -18.13
C ILE A 277 -35.15 21.68 -18.86
N ASP A 278 -34.93 22.95 -19.21
CA ASP A 278 -35.85 23.70 -20.06
C ASP A 278 -35.80 23.22 -21.52
N ALA A 279 -34.61 23.03 -22.11
CA ALA A 279 -34.46 22.47 -23.46
C ALA A 279 -35.09 21.07 -23.61
N LEU A 280 -34.95 20.20 -22.60
CA LEU A 280 -35.56 18.85 -22.58
C LEU A 280 -37.09 18.84 -22.68
N LYS A 281 -37.78 19.95 -22.39
CA LYS A 281 -39.25 20.05 -22.50
C LYS A 281 -39.72 20.34 -23.92
N ASP A 282 -38.83 20.87 -24.76
CA ASP A 282 -39.11 21.20 -26.16
C ASP A 282 -38.80 20.03 -27.11
N VAL A 283 -38.15 18.96 -26.62
CA VAL A 283 -37.88 17.73 -27.39
C VAL A 283 -39.16 16.92 -27.59
N THR A 284 -39.45 16.52 -28.83
CA THR A 284 -40.68 15.79 -29.21
C THR A 284 -40.37 14.48 -29.93
N PRO A 285 -41.18 13.41 -29.76
CA PRO A 285 -40.91 12.13 -30.39
C PRO A 285 -41.19 12.12 -31.91
N GLU A 286 -40.34 11.45 -32.69
CA GLU A 286 -40.60 11.15 -34.11
C GLU A 286 -41.12 9.71 -34.23
N TYR A 287 -42.40 9.54 -34.60
CA TYR A 287 -43.00 8.21 -34.76
C TYR A 287 -42.43 7.45 -35.99
N GLY A 288 -41.74 6.34 -35.75
CA GLY A 288 -41.14 5.51 -36.79
C GLY A 288 -40.72 4.11 -36.29
N PRO A 289 -40.23 3.22 -37.17
CA PRO A 289 -39.46 2.05 -36.77
C PRO A 289 -38.11 2.47 -36.16
N THR A 290 -37.38 1.53 -35.57
CA THR A 290 -36.10 1.78 -34.89
C THR A 290 -34.89 1.40 -35.76
N PHE A 291 -34.08 2.41 -36.13
CA PHE A 291 -32.78 2.26 -36.80
C PHE A 291 -31.65 2.81 -35.93
N LEU A 292 -30.84 1.92 -35.35
CA LEU A 292 -29.84 2.32 -34.35
C LEU A 292 -28.49 2.73 -34.98
N THR A 293 -28.17 2.25 -36.17
CA THR A 293 -26.86 2.49 -36.82
C THR A 293 -26.64 3.96 -37.17
N GLU A 294 -27.67 4.70 -37.62
CA GLU A 294 -27.54 6.14 -37.88
C GLU A 294 -27.31 6.92 -36.57
N ALA A 295 -28.05 6.58 -35.52
CA ALA A 295 -27.91 7.18 -34.20
C ALA A 295 -26.53 6.95 -33.59
N LEU A 296 -25.95 5.75 -33.71
CA LEU A 296 -24.58 5.48 -33.29
C LEU A 296 -23.52 6.15 -34.19
N THR A 297 -23.78 6.28 -35.49
CA THR A 297 -22.87 6.99 -36.41
C THR A 297 -22.81 8.48 -36.06
N LEU A 298 -23.96 9.10 -35.77
CA LEU A 298 -24.02 10.47 -35.25
C LEU A 298 -23.37 10.57 -33.85
N ALA A 299 -23.61 9.59 -32.97
CA ALA A 299 -23.00 9.57 -31.64
C ALA A 299 -21.47 9.42 -31.68
N GLU A 300 -20.89 8.70 -32.64
CA GLU A 300 -19.44 8.64 -32.88
C GLU A 300 -18.89 10.04 -33.18
N GLN A 301 -19.54 10.76 -34.10
CA GLN A 301 -19.16 12.12 -34.48
C GLN A 301 -19.23 13.10 -33.30
N ILE A 302 -20.34 13.08 -32.54
CA ILE A 302 -20.52 13.96 -31.37
C ILE A 302 -19.52 13.63 -30.25
N SER A 303 -19.30 12.34 -29.94
CA SER A 303 -18.37 11.89 -28.89
C SER A 303 -16.88 11.96 -29.28
N SER A 304 -16.56 12.21 -30.56
CA SER A 304 -15.19 12.33 -31.06
C SER A 304 -14.74 13.77 -31.34
N ASP A 305 -15.62 14.65 -31.84
CA ASP A 305 -15.23 15.99 -32.26
C ASP A 305 -15.38 17.06 -31.15
N THR A 306 -14.25 17.66 -30.80
CA THR A 306 -14.12 18.81 -29.88
C THR A 306 -14.98 20.03 -30.25
N ALA A 307 -15.37 20.20 -31.51
CA ALA A 307 -16.29 21.27 -31.92
C ALA A 307 -17.65 21.17 -31.21
N ASN A 308 -18.11 19.95 -30.92
CA ASN A 308 -19.36 19.67 -30.20
C ASN A 308 -19.19 19.80 -28.67
N GLY A 309 -18.08 20.35 -28.18
CA GLY A 309 -17.80 20.55 -26.77
C GLY A 309 -17.15 19.38 -26.05
N ARG A 310 -16.91 18.26 -26.75
CA ARG A 310 -16.23 17.07 -26.23
C ARG A 310 -14.85 17.41 -25.65
N ARG A 311 -14.55 16.95 -24.44
CA ARG A 311 -13.30 17.19 -23.70
C ARG A 311 -12.39 15.94 -23.72
N PRO A 312 -11.34 15.84 -24.57
CA PRO A 312 -10.61 14.58 -24.78
C PRO A 312 -9.92 13.98 -23.54
N SER A 313 -9.58 14.80 -22.54
CA SER A 313 -8.97 14.37 -21.27
C SER A 313 -9.99 13.95 -20.20
N VAL A 314 -11.28 13.89 -20.54
CA VAL A 314 -12.42 13.64 -19.64
C VAL A 314 -13.15 12.37 -20.10
N PRO A 315 -13.62 11.50 -19.18
CA PRO A 315 -14.40 10.32 -19.52
C PRO A 315 -15.65 10.67 -20.37
N CYS A 316 -15.94 9.83 -21.37
CA CYS A 316 -17.15 9.95 -22.18
C CYS A 316 -18.04 8.73 -21.94
N TYR A 317 -19.30 8.98 -21.61
CA TYR A 317 -20.35 7.98 -21.51
C TYR A 317 -21.36 8.20 -22.65
N VAL A 318 -21.80 7.13 -23.29
CA VAL A 318 -22.92 7.13 -24.23
C VAL A 318 -23.97 6.19 -23.67
N VAL A 319 -25.15 6.73 -23.38
CA VAL A 319 -26.25 6.03 -22.71
C VAL A 319 -27.37 5.84 -23.73
N ILE A 320 -27.62 4.60 -24.12
CA ILE A 320 -28.64 4.23 -25.10
C ILE A 320 -29.91 3.84 -24.35
N LEU A 321 -30.99 4.59 -24.55
CA LEU A 321 -32.32 4.29 -24.01
C LEU A 321 -33.19 3.73 -25.14
N THR A 322 -33.67 2.48 -25.02
CA THR A 322 -34.56 1.84 -26.03
C THR A 322 -35.37 0.71 -25.39
N ASP A 323 -36.52 0.37 -25.97
CA ASP A 323 -37.33 -0.80 -25.61
C ASP A 323 -36.95 -2.06 -26.42
N GLY A 324 -36.13 -1.92 -27.47
CA GLY A 324 -35.38 -3.00 -28.12
C GLY A 324 -35.83 -3.40 -29.54
N LEU A 325 -35.11 -4.38 -30.11
CA LEU A 325 -35.29 -4.86 -31.49
C LEU A 325 -34.97 -3.82 -32.58
N ALA A 326 -33.81 -3.16 -32.45
CA ALA A 326 -33.19 -2.41 -33.55
C ALA A 326 -33.09 -3.30 -34.81
N THR A 327 -33.58 -2.79 -35.96
CA THR A 327 -33.86 -3.62 -37.14
C THR A 327 -32.61 -3.98 -37.99
N ASP A 328 -31.44 -3.48 -37.58
CA ASP A 328 -30.20 -3.37 -38.33
C ASP A 328 -28.99 -4.06 -37.65
N VAL A 329 -29.26 -5.21 -37.01
CA VAL A 329 -28.40 -6.02 -36.11
C VAL A 329 -26.91 -6.12 -36.45
N GLN A 330 -26.52 -6.16 -37.72
CA GLN A 330 -25.13 -6.40 -38.10
C GLN A 330 -24.26 -5.14 -38.25
N GLU A 331 -24.86 -3.95 -38.33
CA GLU A 331 -24.11 -2.70 -38.55
C GLU A 331 -23.87 -1.92 -37.25
N TYR A 332 -24.88 -1.80 -36.36
CA TYR A 332 -24.74 -1.07 -35.09
C TYR A 332 -23.66 -1.66 -34.17
N VAL A 333 -23.46 -2.98 -34.16
CA VAL A 333 -22.45 -3.65 -33.33
C VAL A 333 -21.03 -3.20 -33.70
N THR A 334 -20.78 -2.97 -34.99
CA THR A 334 -19.48 -2.49 -35.48
C THR A 334 -19.22 -1.06 -35.01
N GLN A 335 -20.24 -0.18 -35.03
CA GLN A 335 -20.12 1.19 -34.54
C GLN A 335 -19.95 1.26 -33.02
N ALA A 336 -20.73 0.48 -32.26
CA ALA A 336 -20.59 0.40 -30.81
C ALA A 336 -19.16 -0.02 -30.39
N ARG A 337 -18.58 -1.03 -31.05
CA ARG A 337 -17.19 -1.47 -30.80
C ARG A 337 -16.16 -0.40 -31.20
N LEU A 338 -16.37 0.34 -32.30
CA LEU A 338 -15.50 1.46 -32.70
C LEU A 338 -15.50 2.60 -31.67
N MET A 339 -16.67 2.95 -31.13
CA MET A 339 -16.79 3.97 -30.07
C MET A 339 -16.12 3.50 -28.77
N GLN A 340 -16.32 2.24 -28.39
CA GLN A 340 -15.66 1.62 -27.24
C GLN A 340 -14.14 1.64 -27.36
N TRP A 341 -13.60 1.37 -28.56
CA TRP A 341 -12.17 1.44 -28.85
C TRP A 341 -11.58 2.86 -28.70
N ARG A 342 -12.38 3.91 -28.95
CA ARG A 342 -11.99 5.32 -28.69
C ARG A 342 -12.11 5.73 -27.21
N GLY A 343 -12.40 4.79 -26.30
CA GLY A 343 -12.52 5.05 -24.86
C GLY A 343 -13.87 5.64 -24.44
N VAL A 344 -14.89 5.56 -25.28
CA VAL A 344 -16.28 5.84 -24.89
C VAL A 344 -16.83 4.64 -24.11
N ARG A 345 -17.46 4.87 -22.96
CA ARG A 345 -18.23 3.82 -22.27
C ARG A 345 -19.66 3.81 -22.79
N MET A 346 -20.08 2.69 -23.36
CA MET A 346 -21.45 2.48 -23.81
C MET A 346 -22.24 1.85 -22.65
N MET A 347 -23.43 2.37 -22.36
CA MET A 347 -24.37 1.84 -21.37
C MET A 347 -25.74 1.66 -22.03
N GLY A 348 -26.42 0.55 -21.74
CA GLY A 348 -27.78 0.29 -22.19
C GLY A 348 -28.79 0.53 -21.07
N VAL A 349 -29.93 1.15 -21.39
CA VAL A 349 -31.06 1.34 -20.46
C VAL A 349 -32.32 0.81 -21.12
N GLY A 350 -32.91 -0.22 -20.53
CA GLY A 350 -34.09 -0.90 -21.06
C GLY A 350 -35.39 -0.20 -20.65
N ILE A 351 -36.07 0.42 -21.61
CA ILE A 351 -37.35 1.12 -21.40
C ILE A 351 -38.52 0.19 -21.78
N GLY A 352 -39.75 0.47 -21.33
CA GLY A 352 -40.92 -0.33 -21.66
C GLY A 352 -40.95 -1.75 -21.10
N SER A 353 -41.63 -2.65 -21.81
CA SER A 353 -41.81 -4.07 -21.43
C SER A 353 -41.23 -5.07 -22.44
N SER A 354 -40.68 -4.59 -23.56
CA SER A 354 -40.22 -5.41 -24.70
C SER A 354 -38.72 -5.70 -24.69
N VAL A 355 -38.00 -5.19 -23.67
CA VAL A 355 -36.53 -5.07 -23.60
C VAL A 355 -35.76 -6.31 -24.04
N SER A 356 -35.13 -6.20 -25.21
CA SER A 356 -34.11 -7.16 -25.66
C SER A 356 -32.81 -6.97 -24.87
N HIS A 357 -32.69 -7.72 -23.77
CA HIS A 357 -31.51 -7.70 -22.90
C HIS A 357 -30.23 -8.09 -23.67
N THR A 358 -30.34 -9.01 -24.64
CA THR A 358 -29.22 -9.45 -25.49
C THR A 358 -28.64 -8.31 -26.33
N ASP A 359 -29.49 -7.44 -26.89
CA ASP A 359 -29.03 -6.31 -27.71
C ASP A 359 -28.39 -5.23 -26.84
N LEU A 360 -28.98 -4.91 -25.68
CA LEU A 360 -28.37 -4.00 -24.72
C LEU A 360 -27.02 -4.49 -24.20
N ILE A 361 -26.88 -5.77 -23.87
CA ILE A 361 -25.59 -6.39 -23.50
C ILE A 361 -24.58 -6.30 -24.66
N THR A 362 -25.03 -6.47 -25.90
CA THR A 362 -24.16 -6.40 -27.08
C THR A 362 -23.64 -4.97 -27.32
N LEU A 363 -24.50 -3.96 -27.15
CA LEU A 363 -24.17 -2.54 -27.30
C LEU A 363 -23.28 -1.99 -26.17
N SER A 364 -23.46 -2.50 -24.95
CA SER A 364 -22.81 -1.99 -23.74
C SER A 364 -21.32 -2.34 -23.65
N SER A 365 -20.58 -1.62 -22.79
CA SER A 365 -19.15 -1.87 -22.55
C SER A 365 -18.90 -3.06 -21.62
N ASN A 366 -19.79 -3.36 -20.68
CA ASN A 366 -19.74 -4.54 -19.82
C ASN A 366 -21.11 -5.23 -19.83
N ILE A 367 -21.17 -6.49 -19.39
CA ILE A 367 -22.45 -7.18 -19.13
C ILE A 367 -23.26 -6.51 -18.01
N ASP A 368 -22.57 -5.88 -17.05
CA ASP A 368 -23.17 -5.12 -15.94
C ASP A 368 -23.56 -3.67 -16.32
N ASP A 369 -23.27 -3.22 -17.54
CA ASP A 369 -23.55 -1.85 -18.01
C ASP A 369 -24.98 -1.73 -18.61
N VAL A 370 -25.90 -2.61 -18.18
CA VAL A 370 -27.30 -2.68 -18.63
C VAL A 370 -28.23 -2.41 -17.45
N PHE A 371 -29.01 -1.34 -17.54
CA PHE A 371 -29.76 -0.75 -16.43
C PHE A 371 -31.27 -0.67 -16.71
N SER A 372 -32.05 -0.46 -15.65
CA SER A 372 -33.47 -0.10 -15.69
C SER A 372 -33.65 1.40 -15.40
N PRO A 373 -34.63 2.09 -16.00
CA PRO A 373 -34.94 3.48 -15.66
C PRO A 373 -35.56 3.64 -14.26
N ASP A 374 -35.94 2.55 -13.59
CA ASP A 374 -36.64 2.58 -12.29
C ASP A 374 -35.69 2.68 -11.09
N ASN A 375 -34.37 2.81 -11.29
CA ASN A 375 -33.39 2.97 -10.22
C ASN A 375 -32.18 3.85 -10.60
N ASP A 376 -31.37 4.21 -9.59
CA ASP A 376 -30.21 5.08 -9.75
C ASP A 376 -28.90 4.32 -10.04
N ASP A 377 -28.92 3.02 -10.37
CA ASP A 377 -27.72 2.17 -10.46
C ASP A 377 -26.74 2.66 -11.53
N MET A 378 -27.26 3.15 -12.66
CA MET A 378 -26.46 3.78 -13.71
C MET A 378 -25.78 5.06 -13.20
N LEU A 379 -26.52 5.93 -12.51
CA LEU A 379 -25.99 7.17 -11.96
C LEU A 379 -24.89 6.87 -10.93
N ASN A 380 -25.18 5.99 -9.97
CA ASN A 380 -24.23 5.54 -8.97
C ASN A 380 -22.95 4.98 -9.60
N THR A 381 -23.06 4.25 -10.71
CA THR A 381 -21.93 3.72 -11.48
C THR A 381 -21.08 4.84 -12.10
N ILE A 382 -21.71 5.82 -12.77
CA ILE A 382 -21.01 6.98 -13.35
C ILE A 382 -20.33 7.82 -12.26
N LEU A 383 -21.05 8.15 -11.18
CA LEU A 383 -20.52 8.96 -10.07
C LEU A 383 -19.34 8.27 -9.37
N LYS A 384 -19.37 6.94 -9.23
CA LYS A 384 -18.33 6.15 -8.57
C LYS A 384 -17.01 6.08 -9.35
N GLU A 385 -17.09 6.02 -10.69
CA GLU A 385 -15.90 6.00 -11.57
C GLU A 385 -15.32 7.37 -11.85
N THR A 386 -16.16 8.39 -11.91
CA THR A 386 -15.70 9.79 -12.03
C THR A 386 -15.12 10.31 -10.72
N SER A 387 -15.49 9.73 -9.58
CA SER A 387 -14.89 10.03 -8.27
C SER A 387 -13.42 9.61 -8.19
N HIS A 388 -12.63 10.34 -7.39
CA HIS A 388 -11.20 10.10 -7.28
C HIS A 388 -10.86 8.66 -6.85
N GLN A 389 -9.86 8.04 -7.48
CA GLN A 389 -9.50 6.62 -7.28
C GLN A 389 -9.25 6.25 -5.79
N ASP A 390 -8.69 7.19 -5.03
CA ASP A 390 -8.45 7.09 -3.57
C ASP A 390 -9.70 7.15 -2.66
N CYS A 391 -10.85 7.53 -3.20
CA CYS A 391 -12.06 7.80 -2.42
C CYS A 391 -13.04 6.63 -2.34
N ASN A 392 -12.96 5.71 -3.31
CA ASN A 392 -13.52 4.37 -3.16
C ASN A 392 -12.81 3.64 -2.02
N ASP A 393 -13.53 2.81 -1.25
CA ASP A 393 -12.90 1.84 -0.34
C ASP A 393 -12.19 0.76 -1.16
N CYS A 394 -10.99 1.09 -1.61
CA CYS A 394 -10.06 0.19 -2.28
C CYS A 394 -9.22 -0.61 -1.26
N SER A 395 -9.89 -1.17 -0.24
CA SER A 395 -9.50 -2.47 0.33
C SER A 395 -9.29 -3.51 -0.79
N LEU A 396 -10.03 -3.38 -1.90
CA LEU A 396 -9.72 -3.98 -3.20
C LEU A 396 -8.69 -3.17 -4.00
N ARG A 397 -7.43 -3.14 -3.55
CA ARG A 397 -6.28 -2.81 -4.42
C ARG A 397 -5.76 -4.09 -5.10
N SER A 398 -6.64 -4.77 -5.82
CA SER A 398 -6.43 -6.13 -6.32
C SER A 398 -5.61 -6.15 -7.62
N ASP A 399 -4.31 -6.36 -7.46
CA ASP A 399 -3.40 -6.72 -8.55
C ASP A 399 -3.95 -7.85 -9.45
N CYS A 400 -3.66 -7.82 -10.75
CA CYS A 400 -4.04 -8.88 -11.67
C CYS A 400 -3.03 -10.05 -11.66
N ASP A 401 -3.55 -11.27 -11.74
CA ASP A 401 -2.80 -12.47 -12.13
C ASP A 401 -3.22 -12.83 -13.56
N VAL A 402 -2.25 -12.94 -14.48
CA VAL A 402 -2.50 -13.17 -15.91
C VAL A 402 -1.84 -14.47 -16.37
N ILE A 403 -2.56 -15.32 -17.09
CA ILE A 403 -2.03 -16.54 -17.72
C ILE A 403 -2.23 -16.47 -19.22
N PHE A 404 -1.11 -16.48 -19.96
CA PHE A 404 -1.15 -16.77 -21.38
C PHE A 404 -1.36 -18.28 -21.58
N LEU A 405 -2.34 -18.66 -22.42
CA LEU A 405 -2.68 -20.06 -22.73
C LEU A 405 -2.51 -20.30 -24.24
N VAL A 406 -1.36 -20.83 -24.66
CA VAL A 406 -0.97 -20.87 -26.08
C VAL A 406 -1.14 -22.27 -26.69
N ASP A 407 -1.96 -22.39 -27.72
CA ASP A 407 -2.05 -23.54 -28.61
C ASP A 407 -0.72 -23.69 -29.38
N ILE A 408 0.01 -24.77 -29.14
CA ILE A 408 1.32 -25.02 -29.77
C ILE A 408 1.25 -25.98 -30.98
N THR A 409 0.04 -26.25 -31.49
CA THR A 409 -0.18 -26.96 -32.77
C THR A 409 -0.01 -26.04 -34.00
N GLN A 410 -0.10 -24.73 -33.78
CA GLN A 410 0.08 -23.66 -34.77
C GLN A 410 1.40 -23.74 -35.55
N THR A 411 1.46 -23.04 -36.69
CA THR A 411 2.68 -22.90 -37.50
C THR A 411 3.76 -22.06 -36.80
N GLY A 412 5.01 -22.19 -37.25
CA GLY A 412 6.12 -21.41 -36.71
C GLY A 412 6.01 -19.89 -36.93
N GLN A 413 5.24 -19.43 -37.92
CA GLN A 413 5.01 -18.00 -38.16
C GLN A 413 3.95 -17.44 -37.21
N GLU A 414 2.86 -18.16 -36.98
CA GLU A 414 1.82 -17.81 -36.00
C GLU A 414 2.42 -17.74 -34.59
N LEU A 415 3.16 -18.76 -34.15
CA LEU A 415 3.82 -18.78 -32.83
C LEU A 415 4.82 -17.63 -32.65
N ALA A 416 5.48 -17.18 -33.72
CA ALA A 416 6.35 -16.00 -33.70
C ALA A 416 5.56 -14.67 -33.63
N SER A 417 4.33 -14.64 -34.14
CA SER A 417 3.40 -13.53 -33.92
C SER A 417 2.90 -13.51 -32.48
N VAL A 418 2.37 -14.63 -31.98
CA VAL A 418 1.94 -14.81 -30.57
C VAL A 418 3.04 -14.39 -29.58
N SER A 419 4.29 -14.80 -29.82
CA SER A 419 5.46 -14.39 -29.02
C SER A 419 5.68 -12.88 -28.96
N ARG A 420 5.36 -12.14 -30.03
CA ARG A 420 5.41 -10.67 -30.08
C ARG A 420 4.23 -10.09 -29.31
N THR A 421 3.04 -10.58 -29.59
CA THR A 421 1.78 -10.10 -29.01
C THR A 421 1.74 -10.24 -27.50
N MET A 422 2.19 -11.38 -26.95
CA MET A 422 2.29 -11.56 -25.50
C MET A 422 3.26 -10.56 -24.85
N ARG A 423 4.36 -10.19 -25.53
CA ARG A 423 5.30 -9.17 -25.03
C ARG A 423 4.70 -7.78 -25.09
N GLU A 424 3.93 -7.46 -26.13
CA GLU A 424 3.23 -6.19 -26.29
C GLU A 424 2.18 -6.01 -25.18
N ILE A 425 1.29 -6.99 -24.95
CA ILE A 425 0.40 -7.04 -23.77
C ILE A 425 1.20 -6.91 -22.46
N SER A 426 2.27 -7.71 -22.29
CA SER A 426 3.08 -7.68 -21.05
C SER A 426 3.71 -6.31 -20.74
N SER A 427 3.89 -5.44 -21.75
CA SER A 427 4.52 -4.12 -21.59
C SER A 427 3.63 -3.08 -20.88
N PHE A 428 2.32 -3.31 -20.83
CA PHE A 428 1.37 -2.40 -20.17
C PHE A 428 1.42 -2.55 -18.64
N PHE A 429 1.66 -3.77 -18.14
CA PHE A 429 1.74 -4.05 -16.71
C PHE A 429 3.01 -3.55 -16.07
N SER A 430 2.90 -3.12 -14.81
CA SER A 430 4.03 -3.12 -13.88
C SER A 430 4.10 -4.48 -13.20
N LEU A 431 5.20 -5.21 -13.41
CA LEU A 431 5.38 -6.56 -12.85
C LEU A 431 5.96 -6.52 -11.43
N GLY A 432 5.68 -7.56 -10.65
CA GLY A 432 6.25 -7.75 -9.30
C GLY A 432 5.38 -8.62 -8.39
N MET A 433 5.93 -9.07 -7.26
CA MET A 433 5.20 -9.94 -6.32
C MET A 433 3.94 -9.28 -5.74
N ASN A 434 3.97 -7.97 -5.51
CA ASN A 434 2.85 -7.14 -5.06
C ASN A 434 2.47 -6.14 -6.17
N LYS A 435 2.43 -6.63 -7.41
CA LYS A 435 1.92 -5.98 -8.62
C LYS A 435 1.33 -7.06 -9.53
N ALA A 436 1.21 -6.80 -10.84
CA ALA A 436 0.77 -7.81 -11.80
C ALA A 436 1.75 -9.00 -11.88
N ARG A 437 1.18 -10.21 -11.99
CA ARG A 437 1.90 -11.47 -12.16
C ARG A 437 1.55 -12.11 -13.49
N ILE A 438 2.52 -12.74 -14.16
CA ILE A 438 2.33 -13.35 -15.49
C ILE A 438 2.88 -14.78 -15.50
N GLY A 439 2.02 -15.73 -15.87
CA GLY A 439 2.35 -17.13 -16.13
C GLY A 439 2.13 -17.50 -17.60
N LEU A 440 2.70 -18.64 -18.03
CA LEU A 440 2.53 -19.18 -19.38
C LEU A 440 2.23 -20.68 -19.32
N MET A 441 1.08 -21.04 -19.88
CA MET A 441 0.70 -22.42 -20.17
C MET A 441 0.60 -22.61 -21.69
N THR A 442 0.91 -23.82 -22.15
CA THR A 442 0.84 -24.22 -23.57
C THR A 442 0.04 -25.50 -23.70
N PHE A 443 -0.74 -25.67 -24.77
CA PHE A 443 -1.54 -26.87 -24.97
C PHE A 443 -1.51 -27.42 -26.39
N ALA A 444 -1.71 -28.74 -26.47
CA ALA A 444 -2.08 -29.51 -27.65
C ALA A 444 -3.14 -30.54 -27.17
N SER A 445 -2.88 -31.85 -27.28
CA SER A 445 -3.71 -32.88 -26.61
C SER A 445 -3.59 -32.83 -25.09
N ASN A 446 -2.44 -32.32 -24.61
CA ASN A 446 -2.07 -32.20 -23.22
C ASN A 446 -1.66 -30.75 -22.91
N VAL A 447 -1.78 -30.36 -21.64
CA VAL A 447 -1.44 -29.03 -21.14
C VAL A 447 -0.10 -29.09 -20.42
N SER A 448 0.77 -28.11 -20.68
CA SER A 448 2.07 -27.96 -20.03
C SER A 448 2.22 -26.55 -19.47
N ASN A 449 2.62 -26.46 -18.20
CA ASN A 449 2.94 -25.21 -17.52
C ASN A 449 4.40 -24.84 -17.79
N GLN A 450 4.65 -23.80 -18.58
CA GLN A 450 6.00 -23.38 -18.96
C GLN A 450 6.66 -22.55 -17.84
N PHE A 451 5.89 -21.67 -17.19
CA PHE A 451 6.31 -20.98 -15.98
C PHE A 451 5.12 -20.45 -15.15
N SER A 452 5.32 -20.43 -13.83
CA SER A 452 4.33 -19.99 -12.84
C SER A 452 4.20 -18.47 -12.77
N LEU A 453 3.10 -17.98 -12.18
CA LEU A 453 2.81 -16.56 -11.96
C LEU A 453 3.92 -15.83 -11.17
N THR A 454 4.72 -16.55 -10.39
CA THR A 454 5.82 -16.01 -9.57
C THR A 454 7.22 -16.21 -10.17
N THR A 455 7.35 -16.85 -11.34
CA THR A 455 8.67 -17.14 -11.94
C THR A 455 9.36 -15.91 -12.51
N HIS A 456 8.59 -14.96 -13.07
CA HIS A 456 9.11 -13.75 -13.70
C HIS A 456 8.46 -12.52 -13.10
N THR A 457 9.24 -11.73 -12.35
CA THR A 457 8.77 -10.54 -11.62
C THR A 457 9.14 -9.22 -12.31
N ASP A 458 9.82 -9.29 -13.45
CA ASP A 458 10.29 -8.15 -14.23
C ASP A 458 10.31 -8.47 -15.75
N HIS A 459 10.29 -7.43 -16.59
CA HIS A 459 10.24 -7.60 -18.05
C HIS A 459 11.51 -8.20 -18.66
N ASN A 460 12.69 -8.03 -18.04
CA ASN A 460 13.95 -8.55 -18.58
C ASN A 460 14.04 -10.07 -18.43
N THR A 461 13.44 -10.65 -17.38
CA THR A 461 13.34 -12.12 -17.25
C THR A 461 12.12 -12.68 -17.97
N LEU A 462 10.99 -11.98 -17.99
CA LEU A 462 9.77 -12.43 -18.67
C LEU A 462 9.91 -12.48 -20.21
N TYR A 463 10.40 -11.41 -20.84
CA TYR A 463 10.40 -11.32 -22.31
C TYR A 463 11.19 -12.46 -22.99
N PRO A 464 12.39 -12.88 -22.53
CA PRO A 464 13.08 -14.05 -23.09
C PRO A 464 12.36 -15.39 -22.89
N ALA A 465 11.43 -15.50 -21.94
CA ALA A 465 10.63 -16.70 -21.69
C ALA A 465 9.39 -16.77 -22.60
N LEU A 466 8.74 -15.63 -22.89
CA LEU A 466 7.61 -15.46 -23.84
C LEU A 466 7.97 -15.73 -25.33
N SER A 467 9.05 -16.47 -25.59
CA SER A 467 9.48 -16.90 -26.93
C SER A 467 10.23 -18.24 -26.90
N LYS A 468 9.99 -19.08 -25.88
CA LYS A 468 10.66 -20.36 -25.65
C LYS A 468 9.65 -21.48 -25.35
N PHE A 469 8.86 -21.85 -26.35
CA PHE A 469 7.96 -23.00 -26.30
C PHE A 469 8.09 -23.81 -27.61
N PRO A 470 8.07 -25.15 -27.53
CA PRO A 470 8.16 -25.99 -28.72
C PRO A 470 6.83 -25.98 -29.50
N ARG A 471 6.92 -26.10 -30.83
CA ARG A 471 5.78 -26.52 -31.66
C ARG A 471 5.59 -28.03 -31.51
N LEU A 472 4.34 -28.50 -31.44
CA LEU A 472 3.99 -29.92 -31.44
C LEU A 472 3.08 -30.24 -32.63
N GLU A 473 3.33 -31.36 -33.30
CA GLU A 473 2.43 -31.86 -34.37
C GLU A 473 1.48 -32.89 -33.77
N ASP A 474 0.39 -32.37 -33.19
CA ASP A 474 -0.59 -33.08 -32.37
C ASP A 474 -1.96 -32.39 -32.51
N ALA A 475 -3.03 -32.99 -32.00
CA ALA A 475 -4.37 -32.38 -31.97
C ALA A 475 -4.44 -31.24 -30.93
N SER A 476 -5.36 -30.28 -31.11
CA SER A 476 -5.61 -29.20 -30.13
C SER A 476 -6.85 -29.54 -29.29
N ASP A 477 -6.73 -29.53 -27.96
CA ASP A 477 -7.84 -29.71 -27.01
C ASP A 477 -8.03 -28.48 -26.12
N ILE A 478 -8.76 -27.50 -26.66
CA ILE A 478 -9.13 -26.24 -25.99
C ILE A 478 -9.91 -26.51 -24.69
N VAL A 479 -10.75 -27.55 -24.66
CA VAL A 479 -11.63 -27.85 -23.52
C VAL A 479 -10.82 -28.39 -22.34
N ASN A 480 -9.87 -29.29 -22.60
CA ASN A 480 -8.90 -29.75 -21.60
C ASN A 480 -8.01 -28.60 -21.11
N ALA A 481 -7.57 -27.72 -22.02
CA ALA A 481 -6.76 -26.54 -21.71
C ALA A 481 -7.46 -25.57 -20.74
N LEU A 482 -8.70 -25.18 -21.05
CA LEU A 482 -9.51 -24.29 -20.20
C LEU A 482 -9.78 -24.91 -18.82
N ARG A 483 -10.14 -26.21 -18.77
CA ARG A 483 -10.36 -26.94 -17.52
C ARG A 483 -9.09 -27.07 -16.66
N HIS A 484 -7.92 -27.20 -17.30
CA HIS A 484 -6.64 -27.21 -16.59
C HIS A 484 -6.31 -25.84 -15.99
N VAL A 485 -6.55 -24.75 -16.72
CA VAL A 485 -6.37 -23.38 -16.20
C VAL A 485 -7.35 -23.09 -15.06
N ARG A 486 -8.60 -23.57 -15.15
CA ARG A 486 -9.58 -23.49 -14.06
C ARG A 486 -9.06 -24.13 -12.78
N ASN A 487 -8.61 -25.39 -12.87
CA ASN A 487 -8.21 -26.19 -11.70
C ASN A 487 -6.81 -25.86 -11.14
N PHE A 488 -5.86 -25.47 -11.99
CA PHE A 488 -4.43 -25.37 -11.62
C PHE A 488 -3.77 -24.03 -12.00
N GLY A 489 -4.39 -23.23 -12.88
CA GLY A 489 -3.82 -21.97 -13.37
C GLY A 489 -3.55 -20.97 -12.25
N PHE A 490 -4.61 -20.57 -11.53
CA PHE A 490 -4.53 -19.59 -10.44
C PHE A 490 -4.50 -20.24 -9.05
N ALA A 491 -4.15 -21.53 -8.98
CA ALA A 491 -3.94 -22.20 -7.71
C ALA A 491 -2.72 -21.57 -6.98
N PRO A 492 -2.70 -21.54 -5.64
CA PRO A 492 -1.54 -21.05 -4.88
C PRO A 492 -0.24 -21.81 -5.20
N SER A 493 -0.35 -23.08 -5.61
CA SER A 493 0.76 -23.91 -6.08
C SER A 493 1.40 -23.43 -7.41
N ASN A 494 0.68 -22.63 -8.20
CA ASN A 494 1.19 -21.95 -9.39
C ASN A 494 1.47 -20.45 -9.14
N GLY A 495 1.49 -20.02 -7.87
CA GLY A 495 1.73 -18.64 -7.49
C GLY A 495 0.53 -17.69 -7.65
N GLY A 496 -0.68 -18.24 -7.85
CA GLY A 496 -1.91 -17.46 -7.90
C GLY A 496 -2.34 -16.92 -6.54
N ARG A 497 -3.02 -15.76 -6.53
CA ARG A 497 -3.62 -15.15 -5.34
C ARG A 497 -5.13 -15.40 -5.30
N PHE A 498 -5.71 -15.24 -4.11
CA PHE A 498 -7.15 -15.37 -3.90
C PHE A 498 -7.89 -14.10 -4.34
N ASP A 499 -7.42 -12.94 -3.89
CA ASP A 499 -8.04 -11.62 -4.08
C ASP A 499 -7.64 -10.93 -5.39
N SER A 500 -6.80 -11.55 -6.23
CA SER A 500 -6.38 -11.02 -7.51
C SER A 500 -7.44 -11.21 -8.60
N ARG A 501 -7.51 -10.27 -9.54
CA ARG A 501 -8.25 -10.46 -10.80
C ARG A 501 -7.60 -11.60 -11.60
N LYS A 502 -8.36 -12.65 -11.91
CA LYS A 502 -7.88 -13.86 -12.63
C LYS A 502 -8.15 -13.70 -14.12
N ILE A 503 -7.10 -13.67 -14.93
CA ILE A 503 -7.18 -13.24 -16.33
C ILE A 503 -6.47 -14.24 -17.23
N VAL A 504 -7.19 -14.82 -18.18
CA VAL A 504 -6.65 -15.78 -19.15
C VAL A 504 -6.60 -15.12 -20.53
N VAL A 505 -5.46 -15.22 -21.21
CA VAL A 505 -5.30 -14.76 -22.59
C VAL A 505 -4.91 -15.95 -23.44
N MET A 506 -5.92 -16.57 -24.06
CA MET A 506 -5.79 -17.77 -24.87
C MET A 506 -5.45 -17.43 -26.32
N TYR A 507 -4.47 -18.11 -26.90
CA TYR A 507 -4.20 -18.08 -28.34
C TYR A 507 -4.49 -19.48 -28.89
N SER A 508 -5.36 -19.60 -29.90
CA SER A 508 -5.82 -20.89 -30.43
C SER A 508 -6.01 -20.90 -31.94
N THR A 509 -5.77 -22.07 -32.55
CA THR A 509 -6.12 -22.39 -33.96
C THR A 509 -7.62 -22.28 -34.28
N GLY A 510 -8.48 -22.16 -33.28
CA GLY A 510 -9.93 -22.20 -33.47
C GLY A 510 -10.43 -23.58 -33.89
N ASN A 511 -9.77 -24.65 -33.41
CA ASN A 511 -10.17 -26.02 -33.68
C ASN A 511 -10.62 -26.72 -32.39
N TRP A 512 -11.92 -27.01 -32.30
CA TRP A 512 -12.54 -27.74 -31.19
C TRP A 512 -13.31 -28.96 -31.71
N SER A 513 -13.45 -29.97 -30.87
CA SER A 513 -14.13 -31.24 -31.17
C SER A 513 -15.66 -31.19 -30.97
N ASP A 514 -16.11 -30.46 -29.95
CA ASP A 514 -17.53 -30.19 -29.68
C ASP A 514 -17.71 -28.76 -29.15
N PHE A 515 -18.70 -28.05 -29.71
CA PHE A 515 -19.03 -26.68 -29.34
C PHE A 515 -19.85 -26.60 -28.03
N GLY A 516 -20.72 -27.58 -27.76
CA GLY A 516 -21.56 -27.58 -26.57
C GLY A 516 -20.76 -27.74 -25.28
N THR A 517 -19.79 -28.66 -25.28
CA THR A 517 -18.84 -28.85 -24.17
C THR A 517 -17.92 -27.63 -24.00
N LEU A 518 -17.50 -26.99 -25.10
CA LEU A 518 -16.72 -25.75 -25.04
C LEU A 518 -17.51 -24.62 -24.36
N GLN A 519 -18.73 -24.33 -24.83
CA GLN A 519 -19.61 -23.30 -24.25
C GLN A 519 -19.89 -23.54 -22.75
N SER A 520 -20.02 -24.81 -22.35
CA SER A 520 -20.21 -25.20 -20.95
C SER A 520 -19.00 -24.88 -20.06
N GLU A 521 -17.77 -25.25 -20.47
CA GLU A 521 -16.57 -24.97 -19.66
C GLU A 521 -16.26 -23.46 -19.58
N LEU A 522 -16.56 -22.71 -20.64
CA LEU A 522 -16.44 -21.25 -20.67
C LEU A 522 -17.40 -20.59 -19.66
N LYS A 523 -18.69 -20.95 -19.70
CA LYS A 523 -19.68 -20.45 -18.74
C LYS A 523 -19.28 -20.75 -17.29
N ASN A 524 -18.69 -21.92 -17.05
CA ASN A 524 -18.16 -22.26 -15.73
C ASN A 524 -16.97 -21.38 -15.30
N LEU A 525 -16.05 -21.04 -16.21
CA LEU A 525 -14.93 -20.13 -15.93
C LEU A 525 -15.42 -18.72 -15.55
N THR A 526 -16.37 -18.16 -16.30
CA THR A 526 -16.97 -16.85 -15.97
C THR A 526 -17.72 -16.90 -14.64
N SER A 527 -18.45 -17.99 -14.37
CA SER A 527 -19.16 -18.20 -13.08
C SER A 527 -18.19 -18.27 -11.88
N ASP A 528 -16.96 -18.75 -12.08
CA ASP A 528 -15.90 -18.80 -11.06
C ASP A 528 -15.09 -17.47 -10.98
N GLY A 529 -15.48 -16.43 -11.71
CA GLY A 529 -14.89 -15.09 -11.68
C GLY A 529 -13.63 -14.89 -12.54
N TYR A 530 -13.48 -15.64 -13.63
CA TYR A 530 -12.35 -15.53 -14.56
C TYR A 530 -12.72 -14.61 -15.74
N ARG A 531 -11.84 -13.68 -16.12
CA ARG A 531 -11.91 -13.00 -17.44
C ARG A 531 -11.09 -13.80 -18.45
N LEU A 532 -11.63 -14.03 -19.67
CA LEU A 532 -10.96 -14.81 -20.71
C LEU A 532 -10.97 -14.07 -22.05
N PHE A 533 -9.79 -13.86 -22.62
CA PHE A 533 -9.57 -13.30 -23.95
C PHE A 533 -9.11 -14.40 -24.90
N SER A 534 -9.55 -14.37 -26.16
CA SER A 534 -9.29 -15.44 -27.13
C SER A 534 -8.81 -14.89 -28.47
N VAL A 535 -7.58 -15.21 -28.82
CA VAL A 535 -6.99 -14.86 -30.12
C VAL A 535 -7.10 -16.06 -31.02
N VAL A 536 -7.88 -15.94 -32.10
CA VAL A 536 -8.22 -17.08 -32.96
C VAL A 536 -7.48 -16.94 -34.28
N THR A 537 -6.57 -17.88 -34.56
CA THR A 537 -5.73 -17.95 -35.77
C THR A 537 -6.33 -18.89 -36.83
N SER A 538 -7.65 -18.96 -36.94
CA SER A 538 -8.34 -19.88 -37.85
C SER A 538 -8.61 -19.27 -39.22
N TYR A 539 -8.41 -20.07 -40.28
CA TYR A 539 -8.84 -19.75 -41.66
C TYR A 539 -10.36 -19.94 -41.87
N ASP A 540 -11.06 -20.47 -40.87
CA ASP A 540 -12.49 -20.78 -40.91
C ASP A 540 -13.30 -19.62 -40.31
N GLU A 541 -13.65 -18.63 -41.13
CA GLU A 541 -14.45 -17.47 -40.70
C GLU A 541 -15.81 -17.86 -40.12
N VAL A 542 -16.40 -18.98 -40.55
CA VAL A 542 -17.68 -19.46 -40.00
C VAL A 542 -17.49 -19.93 -38.57
N LYS A 543 -16.41 -20.67 -38.27
CA LYS A 543 -16.02 -20.99 -36.89
C LYS A 543 -15.74 -19.74 -36.08
N VAL A 544 -14.94 -18.81 -36.59
CA VAL A 544 -14.62 -17.56 -35.87
C VAL A 544 -15.89 -16.77 -35.55
N ASN A 545 -16.79 -16.57 -36.51
CA ASN A 545 -18.04 -15.83 -36.28
C ASN A 545 -19.04 -16.61 -35.41
N THR A 546 -19.03 -17.95 -35.43
CA THR A 546 -19.82 -18.77 -34.49
C THR A 546 -19.31 -18.58 -33.05
N LEU A 547 -18.00 -18.42 -32.87
CA LEU A 547 -17.35 -18.00 -31.64
C LEU A 547 -17.81 -16.58 -31.23
N MET A 548 -17.61 -15.57 -32.10
CA MET A 548 -18.01 -14.17 -31.85
C MET A 548 -19.47 -14.04 -31.39
N ASN A 549 -20.39 -14.75 -32.05
CA ASN A 549 -21.83 -14.54 -31.89
C ASN A 549 -22.47 -15.31 -30.72
N HIS A 550 -21.73 -16.20 -30.04
CA HIS A 550 -22.25 -16.99 -28.91
C HIS A 550 -21.53 -16.72 -27.58
N PHE A 551 -20.55 -15.83 -27.59
CA PHE A 551 -19.73 -15.50 -26.44
C PHE A 551 -20.10 -14.09 -25.97
N GLU A 552 -20.39 -13.96 -24.67
CA GLU A 552 -20.72 -12.69 -24.00
C GLU A 552 -19.57 -11.67 -24.13
N PRO A 553 -19.82 -10.34 -23.99
CA PRO A 553 -18.78 -9.31 -24.15
C PRO A 553 -17.55 -9.49 -23.25
N THR A 554 -17.68 -10.27 -22.16
CA THR A 554 -16.59 -10.78 -21.30
C THR A 554 -15.48 -11.54 -22.05
N TYR A 555 -15.72 -11.95 -23.30
CA TYR A 555 -14.77 -12.68 -24.15
C TYR A 555 -14.37 -11.88 -25.39
N GLY A 556 -13.30 -11.09 -25.29
CA GLY A 556 -12.67 -10.49 -26.46
C GLY A 556 -12.11 -11.57 -27.40
N ILE A 557 -12.84 -11.90 -28.47
CA ILE A 557 -12.41 -12.80 -29.54
C ILE A 557 -11.94 -11.97 -30.73
N ILE A 558 -10.76 -12.29 -31.29
CA ILE A 558 -10.16 -11.52 -32.40
C ILE A 558 -9.59 -12.44 -33.48
N ASN A 559 -9.96 -12.19 -34.74
CA ASN A 559 -9.45 -12.90 -35.91
C ASN A 559 -8.04 -12.40 -36.30
N ALA A 560 -7.03 -13.23 -36.02
CA ALA A 560 -5.63 -12.88 -36.22
C ALA A 560 -5.21 -12.67 -37.69
N MET A 561 -5.99 -13.08 -38.69
CA MET A 561 -5.62 -12.90 -40.11
C MET A 561 -5.86 -11.48 -40.62
N THR A 562 -6.74 -10.72 -39.94
CA THR A 562 -6.82 -9.27 -40.11
C THR A 562 -5.65 -8.54 -39.41
N ALA A 563 -4.89 -9.25 -38.56
CA ALA A 563 -3.88 -8.67 -37.69
C ALA A 563 -2.46 -8.61 -38.28
N ASP A 564 -2.26 -8.97 -39.55
CA ASP A 564 -0.93 -9.07 -40.18
C ASP A 564 -0.26 -7.70 -40.43
N SER A 565 -0.98 -6.59 -40.17
CA SER A 565 -0.40 -5.24 -40.15
C SER A 565 0.22 -4.91 -38.78
N LYS A 566 1.35 -4.21 -38.80
CA LYS A 566 2.06 -3.76 -37.58
C LYS A 566 1.26 -2.74 -36.74
N SER A 567 0.22 -2.16 -37.33
CA SER A 567 -0.83 -1.38 -36.67
C SER A 567 -1.82 -2.29 -35.95
N SER A 568 -2.35 -3.31 -36.63
CA SER A 568 -3.36 -4.22 -36.09
C SER A 568 -2.90 -4.95 -34.83
N LEU A 569 -1.61 -5.33 -34.72
CA LEU A 569 -1.08 -5.94 -33.49
C LEU A 569 -1.08 -4.97 -32.29
N LYS A 570 -0.87 -3.67 -32.53
CA LYS A 570 -1.01 -2.65 -31.48
C LYS A 570 -2.48 -2.40 -31.13
N THR A 571 -3.38 -2.42 -32.12
CA THR A 571 -4.83 -2.33 -31.92
C THR A 571 -5.32 -3.50 -31.06
N PHE A 572 -4.97 -4.73 -31.44
CA PHE A 572 -5.19 -5.95 -30.66
C PHE A 572 -4.66 -5.83 -29.22
N ALA A 573 -3.43 -5.33 -29.06
CA ALA A 573 -2.82 -5.20 -27.74
C ALA A 573 -3.53 -4.12 -26.89
N ALA A 574 -4.04 -3.05 -27.52
CA ALA A 574 -4.87 -2.04 -26.86
C ALA A 574 -6.24 -2.59 -26.44
N GLU A 575 -6.93 -3.31 -27.33
CA GLU A 575 -8.23 -3.94 -27.08
C GLU A 575 -8.15 -4.95 -25.92
N ALA A 576 -7.22 -5.89 -26.00
CA ALA A 576 -6.97 -6.83 -24.91
C ALA A 576 -6.66 -6.09 -23.60
N MET A 577 -5.85 -5.04 -23.63
CA MET A 577 -5.47 -4.30 -22.42
C MET A 577 -6.58 -3.44 -21.83
N TYR A 578 -7.47 -2.88 -22.64
CA TYR A 578 -8.65 -2.14 -22.18
C TYR A 578 -9.54 -3.03 -21.30
N GLU A 579 -9.80 -4.26 -21.74
CA GLU A 579 -10.62 -5.24 -21.03
C GLU A 579 -9.89 -5.95 -19.87
N ILE A 580 -8.57 -6.17 -20.00
CA ILE A 580 -7.75 -6.84 -18.98
C ILE A 580 -7.46 -5.92 -17.78
N CYS A 581 -7.18 -4.63 -18.00
CA CYS A 581 -6.70 -3.77 -16.93
C CYS A 581 -7.79 -3.04 -16.13
N ASP A 582 -8.99 -2.87 -16.70
CA ASP A 582 -9.98 -1.89 -16.26
C ASP A 582 -9.53 -0.42 -16.51
N LYS A 583 -10.48 0.50 -16.60
CA LYS A 583 -10.31 1.74 -17.40
C LYS A 583 -9.31 2.75 -16.81
N ASP A 584 -8.99 2.60 -15.53
CA ASP A 584 -8.08 3.43 -14.74
C ASP A 584 -6.63 3.52 -15.25
N ILE A 585 -6.16 2.50 -15.99
CA ILE A 585 -4.76 2.40 -16.44
C ILE A 585 -4.59 2.96 -17.86
N PHE A 586 -5.61 2.87 -18.71
CA PHE A 586 -5.47 3.21 -20.13
C PHE A 586 -5.47 4.73 -20.37
N THR A 587 -6.32 5.46 -19.66
CA THR A 587 -6.38 6.94 -19.67
C THR A 587 -5.07 7.62 -19.26
N LYS A 588 -4.24 6.94 -18.45
CA LYS A 588 -2.93 7.44 -17.97
C LYS A 588 -1.73 7.01 -18.83
N ARG A 589 -1.94 6.29 -19.95
CA ARG A 589 -0.89 5.86 -20.90
C ARG A 589 -1.19 6.12 -22.38
N ALA A 590 -2.37 6.65 -22.70
CA ALA A 590 -2.70 7.17 -24.04
C ALA A 590 -2.24 8.64 -24.24
N ILE A 591 -1.68 9.25 -23.19
CA ILE A 591 -1.03 10.58 -23.14
C ILE A 591 0.48 10.39 -23.11
#